data_AF-A0A8E3ARW1-F1
#
_entry.id   AF-A0A8E3ARW1-F1
#
_cell.length_a   1.000
_cell.length_b   1.000
_cell.length_c   1.000
_cell.angle_alpha   90.00
_cell.angle_beta   90.00
_cell.angle_gamma   90.00
#
_symmetry.space_group_name_H-M   'P 1'
#
loop_
_entity.id
_entity.type
_entity.pdbx_description
1 polymer ?
#
loop_
_entity_poly.entity_id
_entity_poly.type
_entity_poly.pdbx_seq_one_letter_code
_entity_poly.pdbx_strand_id
1 'polypeptide(L)'
;MNTRIINAPQENILDMLTRRIAPHTRKWIEANPISAIGFVQTSVPDLFFFADVAGKAANVYTVELFGSCPQTTTTLAVMGETSAVRAAMAAIEAAQSPAF
;
A
#
# COMPACT_ATOMS: atom_id res chain seq x y z
N MET A 1 -9.62 -8.56 -6.79
CA MET A 1 -8.63 -7.54 -6.41
C MET A 1 -7.27 -7.97 -6.92
N ASN A 2 -6.49 -7.09 -7.55
CA ASN A 2 -5.14 -7.43 -8.01
C ASN A 2 -4.14 -6.97 -6.94
N THR A 3 -3.43 -7.92 -6.32
CA THR A 3 -2.47 -7.66 -5.24
C THR A 3 -1.08 -8.17 -5.58
N ARG A 4 -0.04 -7.46 -5.15
CA ARG A 4 1.37 -7.87 -5.32
C ARG A 4 2.17 -7.50 -4.08
N ILE A 5 3.19 -8.30 -3.75
CA ILE A 5 4.17 -7.98 -2.70
C ILE A 5 5.56 -8.00 -3.29
N ILE A 6 6.31 -6.92 -3.06
CA ILE A 6 7.74 -6.82 -3.36
C ILE A 6 8.49 -6.93 -2.03
N ASN A 7 9.36 -7.95 -1.91
CA ASN A 7 10.26 -8.09 -0.76
C ASN A 7 11.61 -7.49 -1.14
N ALA A 8 12.25 -6.78 -0.20
CA ALA A 8 13.53 -6.10 -0.39
C ALA A 8 13.56 -5.28 -1.71
N PRO A 9 12.68 -4.26 -1.85
CA PRO A 9 12.62 -3.45 -3.05
C PRO A 9 13.98 -2.79 -3.32
N GLN A 10 14.40 -2.78 -4.58
CA GLN A 10 15.60 -2.06 -4.97
C GLN A 10 15.38 -0.54 -4.88
N GLU A 11 16.47 0.22 -4.71
CA GLU A 11 16.41 1.68 -4.55
C GLU A 11 15.68 2.37 -5.72
N ASN A 12 15.91 1.91 -6.95
CA ASN A 12 15.21 2.42 -8.13
C ASN A 12 13.69 2.23 -8.08
N ILE A 13 13.19 1.21 -7.38
CA ILE A 13 11.75 0.97 -7.18
C ILE A 13 11.18 1.99 -6.19
N LEU A 14 11.93 2.33 -5.13
CA LEU A 14 11.55 3.38 -4.20
C LEU A 14 11.52 4.75 -4.90
N ASP A 15 12.48 5.03 -5.78
CA ASP A 15 12.49 6.24 -6.61
C ASP A 15 11.30 6.32 -7.56
N MET A 16 10.87 5.20 -8.13
CA MET A 16 9.65 5.16 -8.95
C MET A 16 8.40 5.42 -8.11
N LEU A 17 8.34 4.87 -6.89
CA LEU A 17 7.22 5.01 -5.98
C LEU A 17 7.09 6.44 -5.45
N THR A 18 8.20 7.10 -5.09
CA THR A 18 8.19 8.48 -4.58
C THR A 18 7.68 9.52 -5.58
N ARG A 19 7.71 9.22 -6.89
CA ARG A 19 7.12 10.06 -7.96
C ARG A 19 5.60 9.95 -8.04
N ARG A 20 5.01 8.95 -7.37
CA ARG A 20 3.59 8.59 -7.43
C ARG A 20 2.86 8.87 -6.12
N ILE A 21 3.52 9.44 -5.10
CA ILE A 21 2.93 9.73 -3.79
C ILE A 21 2.98 11.23 -3.50
N ALA A 22 2.32 11.65 -2.42
CA ALA A 22 2.33 13.05 -2.01
C ALA A 22 3.73 13.48 -1.51
N PRO A 23 4.14 14.75 -1.71
CA PRO A 23 5.47 15.22 -1.33
C PRO A 23 5.81 15.06 0.16
N HIS A 24 4.81 15.15 1.05
CA HIS A 24 5.04 14.97 2.49
C HIS A 24 5.35 13.52 2.86
N THR A 25 4.73 12.57 2.15
CA THR A 25 4.91 11.13 2.31
C THR A 25 6.32 10.68 1.92
N ARG A 26 6.93 11.36 0.95
CA ARG A 26 8.30 11.08 0.50
C ARG A 26 9.33 11.16 1.63
N LYS A 27 9.23 12.19 2.49
CA LYS A 27 10.13 12.35 3.64
C LYS A 27 10.02 11.19 4.63
N TRP A 28 8.83 10.62 4.78
CA TRP A 28 8.63 9.46 5.63
C TRP A 28 9.35 8.24 5.07
N ILE A 29 9.25 7.99 3.76
CA ILE A 29 9.92 6.87 3.09
C ILE A 29 11.44 6.99 3.18
N GLU A 30 11.98 8.20 3.01
CA GLU A 30 13.43 8.44 3.13
C GLU A 30 13.94 8.25 4.57
N ALA A 31 13.09 8.50 5.58
CA ALA A 31 13.45 8.38 7.00
C ALA A 31 13.22 6.98 7.59
N ASN A 32 12.46 6.10 6.93
CA ASN A 32 12.07 4.80 7.46
C ASN A 32 12.55 3.66 6.56
N PRO A 33 13.25 2.65 7.09
CA PRO A 33 13.66 1.50 6.29
C PRO A 33 12.44 0.66 5.85
N ILE A 34 12.29 0.46 4.54
CA ILE A 34 11.21 -0.35 3.97
C ILE A 34 11.77 -1.70 3.55
N SER A 35 11.32 -2.78 4.20
CA SER A 35 11.73 -4.15 3.86
C SER A 35 10.78 -4.83 2.88
N ALA A 36 9.53 -4.37 2.79
CA ALA A 36 8.55 -4.86 1.82
C ALA A 36 7.52 -3.80 1.45
N ILE A 37 6.91 -3.99 0.27
CA ILE A 37 5.83 -3.16 -0.24
C ILE A 37 4.73 -4.06 -0.78
N GLY A 38 3.52 -3.92 -0.24
CA GLY A 38 2.29 -4.49 -0.80
C GLY A 38 1.61 -3.48 -1.72
N PHE A 39 1.00 -3.95 -2.80
CA PHE A 39 0.16 -3.16 -3.69
C PHE A 39 -1.21 -3.79 -3.79
N VAL A 40 -2.25 -2.95 -3.75
CA VAL A 40 -3.64 -3.34 -3.88
C VAL A 40 -4.32 -2.40 -4.88
N GLN A 41 -4.73 -2.93 -6.03
CA GLN A 41 -5.53 -2.18 -7.00
C GLN A 41 -7.02 -2.29 -6.64
N THR A 42 -7.67 -1.16 -6.40
CA THR A 42 -9.03 -1.12 -5.84
C THR A 42 -9.79 0.19 -6.16
N SER A 43 -11.06 0.29 -5.75
CA SER A 43 -11.87 1.51 -5.88
C SER A 43 -11.45 2.58 -4.85
N VAL A 44 -11.84 3.84 -5.06
CA VAL A 44 -11.50 4.92 -4.10
C VAL A 44 -12.09 4.67 -2.70
N PRO A 45 -13.36 4.26 -2.53
CA PRO A 45 -13.89 3.90 -1.21
C PRO A 45 -13.13 2.75 -0.55
N ASP A 46 -12.87 1.69 -1.32
CA ASP A 46 -12.15 0.52 -0.83
C ASP A 46 -10.70 0.83 -0.47
N LEU A 47 -10.08 1.82 -1.13
CA LEU A 47 -8.73 2.27 -0.77
C LEU A 47 -8.69 2.74 0.69
N PHE A 48 -9.63 3.58 1.12
CA PHE A 48 -9.66 4.07 2.49
C PHE A 48 -10.02 2.97 3.49
N PHE A 49 -10.96 2.10 3.12
CA PHE A 49 -11.32 0.94 3.94
C PHE A 49 -10.11 0.01 4.15
N PHE A 50 -9.43 -0.38 3.08
CA PHE A 50 -8.26 -1.26 3.16
C PHE A 50 -7.05 -0.59 3.82
N ALA A 51 -6.87 0.73 3.68
CA ALA A 51 -5.83 1.47 4.40
C ALA A 51 -6.06 1.40 5.92
N ASP A 52 -7.29 1.61 6.38
CA ASP A 52 -7.66 1.50 7.79
C ASP A 52 -7.53 0.06 8.32
N VAL A 53 -7.97 -0.94 7.54
CA VAL A 53 -7.79 -2.37 7.88
C VAL A 53 -6.31 -2.72 8.04
N ALA A 54 -5.46 -2.28 7.10
CA ALA A 54 -4.02 -2.55 7.14
C ALA A 54 -3.35 -1.92 8.36
N GLY A 55 -3.62 -0.63 8.64
CA GLY A 55 -3.05 0.07 9.78
C GLY A 55 -3.49 -0.48 11.14
N LYS A 56 -4.69 -1.06 11.23
CA LYS A 56 -5.17 -1.77 12.42
C LYS A 56 -4.57 -3.16 12.58
N ALA A 57 -4.25 -3.83 11.47
CA ALA A 57 -3.74 -5.20 11.49
C ALA A 57 -2.25 -5.27 11.84
N ALA A 58 -1.45 -4.29 11.40
CA ALA A 58 0.00 -4.32 11.59
C ALA A 58 0.63 -2.91 11.57
N ASN A 59 1.87 -2.81 12.02
CA ASN A 59 2.67 -1.58 11.91
C ASN A 59 3.13 -1.35 10.48
N VAL A 60 2.25 -0.82 9.64
CA VAL A 60 2.49 -0.51 8.23
C VAL A 60 2.10 0.94 7.93
N TYR A 61 2.73 1.49 6.90
CA TYR A 61 2.40 2.81 6.40
C TYR A 61 1.77 2.69 5.02
N THR A 62 0.55 3.22 4.91
CA THR A 62 -0.30 3.08 3.73
C THR A 62 -0.36 4.38 2.94
N VAL A 63 -0.19 4.31 1.63
CA VAL A 63 -0.14 5.49 0.76
C VAL A 63 -0.92 5.25 -0.51
N GLU A 64 -1.67 6.25 -0.95
CA GLU A 64 -2.29 6.25 -2.28
C GLU A 64 -1.23 6.53 -3.35
N LEU A 65 -1.28 5.76 -4.45
CA LEU A 65 -0.49 6.04 -5.64
C LEU A 65 -1.30 6.84 -6.66
N PHE A 66 -0.83 8.06 -6.95
CA PHE A 66 -1.36 8.92 -7.98
C PHE A 66 -0.94 8.43 -9.38
N GLY A 67 -1.91 8.24 -10.26
CA GLY A 67 -1.69 7.83 -11.64
C GLY A 67 -2.75 8.38 -12.58
N SER A 68 -2.48 8.29 -13.88
CA SER A 68 -3.41 8.66 -14.96
C SER A 68 -4.38 7.51 -15.28
N CYS A 69 -4.91 6.84 -14.25
CA CYS A 69 -5.83 5.72 -14.43
C CYS A 69 -7.25 6.23 -14.72
N PRO A 70 -8.12 5.47 -15.41
CA PRO A 70 -9.53 5.81 -15.57
C PRO A 70 -10.19 6.07 -14.21
N GLN A 71 -11.16 6.98 -14.17
CA GLN A 71 -11.70 7.70 -13.01
C GLN A 71 -12.17 6.88 -11.78
N THR A 72 -12.08 5.55 -11.76
CA THR A 72 -12.71 4.70 -10.74
C THR A 72 -11.79 3.70 -10.05
N THR A 73 -10.54 3.54 -10.48
CA THR A 73 -9.59 2.57 -9.88
C THR A 73 -8.29 3.27 -9.51
N THR A 74 -7.84 3.04 -8.27
CA THR A 74 -6.61 3.57 -7.69
C THR A 74 -5.76 2.42 -7.13
N THR A 75 -4.53 2.70 -6.71
CA THR A 75 -3.64 1.71 -6.12
C THR A 75 -3.21 2.17 -4.73
N LEU A 76 -3.45 1.31 -3.75
CA LEU A 76 -2.95 1.46 -2.38
C LEU A 76 -1.59 0.74 -2.29
N ALA A 77 -0.57 1.43 -1.78
CA ALA A 77 0.68 0.82 -1.39
C ALA A 77 0.77 0.70 0.14
N VAL A 78 1.21 -0.46 0.62
CA VAL A 78 1.35 -0.81 2.05
C VAL A 78 2.83 -1.09 2.32
N MET A 79 3.49 -0.26 3.12
CA MET A 79 4.94 -0.28 3.29
C MET A 79 5.33 -0.57 4.73
N GLY A 80 6.40 -1.34 4.93
CA GLY A 80 6.92 -1.62 6.27
C GLY A 80 7.88 -2.81 6.30
N GLU A 81 7.95 -3.47 7.45
CA GLU A 81 8.66 -4.75 7.59
C GLU A 81 7.95 -5.87 6.82
N THR A 82 8.70 -6.88 6.39
CA THR A 82 8.14 -7.99 5.58
C THR A 82 7.02 -8.75 6.30
N SER A 83 7.15 -8.98 7.60
CA SER A 83 6.13 -9.63 8.43
C SER A 83 4.87 -8.76 8.54
N ALA A 84 5.04 -7.47 8.84
CA ALA A 84 3.96 -6.50 8.98
C ALA A 84 3.16 -6.34 7.68
N VAL A 85 3.85 -6.20 6.55
CA VAL A 85 3.21 -6.09 5.23
C VAL A 85 2.43 -7.36 4.90
N ARG A 86 2.96 -8.55 5.18
CA ARG A 86 2.23 -9.81 4.95
C ARG A 86 0.96 -9.90 5.80
N ALA A 87 1.05 -9.54 7.09
CA ALA A 87 -0.10 -9.52 7.99
C ALA A 87 -1.18 -8.53 7.51
N ALA A 88 -0.79 -7.32 7.12
CA ALA A 88 -1.70 -6.32 6.58
C ALA A 88 -2.37 -6.78 5.29
N MET A 89 -1.61 -7.37 4.36
CA MET A 89 -2.16 -7.87 3.08
C MET A 89 -3.14 -9.03 3.29
N ALA A 90 -2.86 -9.94 4.24
CA ALA A 90 -3.78 -11.02 4.60
C ALA A 90 -5.08 -10.49 5.22
N ALA A 91 -5.00 -9.43 6.05
CA ALA A 91 -6.17 -8.78 6.62
C ALA A 91 -7.05 -8.11 5.55
N ILE A 92 -6.43 -7.44 4.57
CA ILE A 92 -7.13 -6.87 3.41
C ILE A 92 -7.83 -7.97 2.61
N GLU A 93 -7.16 -9.09 2.35
CA GLU A 93 -7.74 -10.20 1.60
C GLU A 93 -8.94 -10.82 2.33
N ALA A 94 -8.87 -10.98 3.65
CA ALA A 94 -9.98 -11.44 4.47
C ALA A 94 -11.16 -10.44 4.51
N ALA A 95 -10.87 -9.14 4.49
CA ALA A 95 -11.88 -8.08 4.47
C ALA A 95 -12.52 -7.85 3.08
N GLN A 96 -11.98 -8.47 2.02
CA GLN A 96 -12.47 -8.34 0.66
C GLN A 96 -13.81 -9.07 0.43
N SER A 97 -14.13 -10.08 1.25
CA SER A 97 -15.45 -10.70 1.23
C SER A 97 -16.48 -9.69 1.73
N PRO A 98 -17.53 -9.38 0.95
CA PRO A 98 -18.56 -8.50 1.43
C PRO A 98 -19.20 -9.16 2.65
N ALA A 99 -19.08 -8.52 3.81
CA ALA A 99 -20.15 -8.59 4.77
C ALA A 99 -21.32 -7.89 4.08
N PHE A 100 -22.45 -8.58 3.92
CA PHE A 100 -23.68 -8.20 3.21
C PHE A 100 -23.82 -8.75 1.78
#